data_AF-A0A7J3ZQC5-F1
#
_entry.id   AF-A0A7J3ZQC5-F1
#
_cell.length_a   1.000
_cell.length_b   1.000
_cell.length_c   1.000
_cell.angle_alpha   90.00
_cell.angle_beta   90.00
_cell.angle_gamma   90.00
#
_symmetry.space_group_name_H-M   'P 1'
#
loop_
_entity.id
_entity.type
_entity.pdbx_description
1 polymer ?
#
loop_
_entity_poly.entity_id
_entity_poly.type
_entity_poly.pdbx_seq_one_letter_code
_entity_poly.pdbx_strand_id
1 'polypeptide(L)'
;MCEETGKNNLDSQKKILIDNPSNFRFHAAYLAYSDAYDKATDPEVKKYLNQNIIDLQQNKIDYQTFYRNISQYRQIDSSQYQYRSNIRTQSKSEWRDQMRRIEREKR
;
A
#
# COMPACT_ATOMS: atom_id res chain seq x y z
N MET A 1 18.37 -17.86 -18.47
CA MET A 1 17.23 -17.73 -19.40
C MET A 1 16.14 -16.97 -18.65
N CYS A 2 16.03 -15.66 -18.85
CA CYS A 2 14.94 -14.86 -18.27
C CYS A 2 13.85 -14.77 -19.34
N GLU A 3 12.66 -15.25 -19.02
CA GLU A 3 11.55 -15.40 -19.96
C GLU A 3 10.96 -14.03 -20.37
N GLU A 4 10.90 -13.80 -21.68
CA GLU A 4 10.26 -12.63 -22.29
C GLU A 4 8.73 -12.84 -22.36
N THR A 5 7.99 -12.51 -21.30
CA THR A 5 6.51 -12.50 -21.33
C THR A 5 6.00 -11.06 -21.46
N GLY A 6 6.09 -10.46 -22.65
CA GLY A 6 5.83 -9.01 -22.80
C GLY A 6 4.99 -8.55 -23.99
N LYS A 7 4.38 -9.44 -24.80
CA LYS A 7 3.80 -9.01 -26.10
C LYS A 7 2.28 -9.14 -26.29
N ASN A 8 1.52 -9.70 -25.34
CA ASN A 8 0.13 -10.10 -25.65
C ASN A 8 -1.00 -9.38 -24.86
N ASN A 9 -0.75 -8.25 -24.18
CA ASN A 9 -1.74 -7.67 -23.24
C ASN A 9 -2.18 -6.23 -23.54
N LEU A 10 -1.93 -5.70 -24.74
CA LEU A 10 -2.32 -4.33 -25.09
C LEU A 10 -3.83 -4.15 -25.35
N ASP A 11 -4.58 -5.23 -25.53
CA ASP A 11 -5.96 -5.15 -26.05
C ASP A 11 -7.03 -5.82 -25.16
N SER A 12 -6.64 -6.34 -24.00
CA SER A 12 -7.59 -6.98 -23.10
C SER A 12 -7.78 -6.17 -21.82
N GLN A 13 -9.03 -6.01 -21.41
CA GLN A 13 -9.45 -5.64 -20.05
C GLN A 13 -9.03 -6.71 -19.02
N LYS A 14 -7.96 -7.46 -19.29
CA LYS A 14 -7.41 -8.50 -18.43
C LYS A 14 -6.24 -7.89 -17.66
N LYS A 15 -6.17 -8.29 -16.40
CA LYS A 15 -5.11 -7.88 -15.48
C LYS A 15 -3.76 -8.32 -16.03
N ILE A 16 -2.81 -7.40 -16.07
CA ILE A 16 -1.46 -7.67 -16.51
C ILE A 16 -0.71 -8.36 -15.36
N LEU A 17 -0.10 -9.51 -15.63
CA LEU A 17 0.68 -10.28 -14.64
C LEU A 17 2.17 -10.16 -14.94
N ILE A 18 2.72 -8.99 -14.62
CA ILE A 18 4.16 -8.70 -14.79
C ILE A 18 4.70 -8.42 -13.40
N ASP A 19 4.63 -9.39 -12.49
CA ASP A 19 5.30 -9.26 -11.20
C ASP A 19 6.78 -9.65 -11.36
N ASN A 20 7.68 -8.90 -10.71
CA ASN A 20 9.09 -9.27 -10.61
C ASN A 20 9.49 -9.25 -9.13
N PRO A 21 9.37 -10.39 -8.43
CA PRO A 21 9.67 -10.47 -7.00
C PRO A 21 11.15 -10.23 -6.68
N SER A 22 12.06 -10.33 -7.66
CA SER A 22 13.48 -10.01 -7.46
C SER A 22 13.74 -8.50 -7.34
N ASN A 23 12.84 -7.65 -7.86
CA ASN A 23 12.92 -6.20 -7.70
C ASN A 23 11.83 -5.72 -6.74
N PHE A 24 12.19 -5.54 -5.48
CA PHE A 24 11.25 -5.10 -4.44
C PHE A 24 10.46 -3.84 -4.81
N ARG A 25 11.09 -2.85 -5.45
CA ARG A 25 10.42 -1.59 -5.81
C ARG A 25 9.31 -1.83 -6.82
N PHE A 26 9.59 -2.67 -7.81
CA PHE A 26 8.64 -3.01 -8.85
C PHE A 26 7.56 -3.96 -8.32
N HIS A 27 7.91 -4.93 -7.48
CA HIS A 27 6.94 -5.77 -6.78
C HIS A 27 5.94 -4.94 -5.95
N ALA A 28 6.44 -3.97 -5.17
CA ALA A 28 5.59 -3.06 -4.41
C ALA A 28 4.66 -2.23 -5.31
N ALA A 29 5.18 -1.75 -6.46
CA ALA A 29 4.38 -1.04 -7.46
C ALA A 29 3.31 -1.94 -8.08
N TYR A 30 3.66 -3.20 -8.38
CA TYR A 30 2.76 -4.21 -8.92
C TYR A 30 1.61 -4.53 -7.94
N LEU A 31 1.91 -4.70 -6.66
CA LEU A 31 0.88 -4.89 -5.62
C LEU A 31 -0.08 -3.70 -5.56
N ALA A 32 0.44 -2.47 -5.65
CA ALA A 32 -0.39 -1.28 -5.65
C ALA A 32 -1.25 -1.16 -6.91
N TYR A 33 -0.71 -1.52 -8.08
CA TYR A 33 -1.47 -1.64 -9.34
C TYR A 33 -2.56 -2.71 -9.23
N SER A 34 -2.23 -3.88 -8.68
CA SER A 34 -3.15 -5.00 -8.52
C SER A 34 -4.37 -4.61 -7.68
N ASP A 35 -4.13 -4.00 -6.52
CA ASP A 35 -5.21 -3.51 -5.63
C ASP A 35 -6.05 -2.42 -6.32
N ALA A 36 -5.42 -1.47 -7.02
CA ALA A 36 -6.13 -0.43 -7.76
C ALA A 36 -6.97 -0.99 -8.92
N TYR A 37 -6.46 -2.01 -9.62
CA TYR A 37 -7.13 -2.66 -10.73
C TYR A 37 -8.35 -3.47 -10.29
N ASP A 38 -8.23 -4.17 -9.17
CA ASP A 38 -9.32 -4.98 -8.61
C ASP A 38 -10.46 -4.07 -8.09
N LYS A 39 -10.13 -2.86 -7.62
CA LYS A 39 -11.10 -1.83 -7.19
C LYS A 39 -11.73 -1.05 -8.34
N ALA A 40 -11.04 -0.94 -9.48
CA ALA A 40 -11.55 -0.18 -10.62
C ALA A 40 -12.74 -0.90 -11.28
N THR A 41 -13.90 -0.25 -11.33
CA THR A 41 -15.08 -0.75 -12.06
C THR A 41 -15.06 -0.31 -13.53
N ASP A 42 -14.47 0.86 -13.80
CA ASP A 42 -14.45 1.46 -15.14
C ASP A 42 -13.40 0.80 -16.04
N PRO A 43 -13.78 0.31 -17.25
CA PRO A 43 -12.85 -0.25 -18.21
C PRO A 43 -11.77 0.72 -18.70
N GLU A 44 -12.06 2.02 -18.79
CA GLU A 44 -11.06 3.02 -19.21
C GLU A 44 -9.98 3.22 -18.13
N VAL A 45 -10.37 3.18 -16.86
CA VAL A 45 -9.43 3.22 -15.73
C VAL A 45 -8.53 1.98 -15.73
N LYS A 46 -9.08 0.79 -16.02
CA LYS A 46 -8.29 -0.45 -16.14
C LYS A 46 -7.23 -0.35 -17.24
N LYS A 47 -7.58 0.20 -18.41
CA LYS A 47 -6.62 0.45 -19.50
C LYS A 47 -5.53 1.44 -19.06
N TYR A 48 -5.91 2.53 -18.40
CA TYR A 48 -4.95 3.52 -17.91
C TYR A 48 -3.97 2.92 -16.90
N LEU A 49 -4.46 2.11 -15.94
CA LEU A 49 -3.61 1.41 -14.98
C LEU A 49 -2.66 0.41 -15.67
N ASN A 50 -3.15 -0.32 -16.67
CA ASN A 50 -2.35 -1.23 -17.49
C ASN A 50 -1.22 -0.48 -18.21
N GLN A 51 -1.52 0.67 -18.79
CA GLN A 51 -0.51 1.48 -19.47
C GLN A 51 0.55 1.99 -18.50
N ASN A 52 0.15 2.48 -17.32
CA ASN A 52 1.09 2.97 -16.32
C ASN A 52 2.07 1.90 -15.83
N ILE A 53 1.61 0.67 -15.59
CA ILE A 53 2.51 -0.41 -15.13
C ILE A 53 3.49 -0.85 -16.23
N ILE A 54 3.06 -0.83 -17.51
CA ILE A 54 3.92 -1.08 -18.66
C ILE A 54 4.97 0.03 -18.80
N ASP A 55 4.55 1.29 -18.72
CA ASP A 55 5.47 2.43 -18.82
C ASP A 55 6.50 2.43 -17.69
N LEU A 56 6.10 1.98 -16.48
CA LEU A 56 7.03 1.80 -15.36
C LEU A 56 8.04 0.69 -15.65
N GLN A 57 7.59 -0.45 -16.19
CA GLN A 57 8.49 -1.57 -16.55
C GLN A 57 9.49 -1.16 -17.65
N GLN A 58 9.04 -0.37 -18.62
CA GLN A 58 9.87 0.16 -19.70
C GLN A 58 10.78 1.32 -19.24
N ASN A 59 10.76 1.67 -17.95
CA ASN A 59 11.46 2.82 -17.38
C ASN A 59 11.14 4.15 -18.09
N LYS A 60 9.95 4.28 -18.69
CA LYS A 60 9.47 5.53 -19.29
C LYS A 60 8.99 6.53 -18.24
N ILE A 61 8.50 6.01 -17.11
CA ILE A 61 8.06 6.80 -15.97
C ILE A 61 8.79 6.37 -14.71
N ASP A 62 9.02 7.34 -13.82
CA ASP A 62 9.59 7.08 -12.50
C ASP A 62 8.54 6.51 -11.54
N TYR A 63 9.02 5.78 -10.53
CA TYR A 63 8.18 5.27 -9.44
C TYR A 63 7.36 6.37 -8.76
N GLN A 64 7.93 7.56 -8.58
CA GLN A 64 7.22 8.69 -7.98
C GLN A 64 6.02 9.11 -8.85
N THR A 65 6.21 9.20 -10.16
CA THR A 65 5.16 9.55 -11.11
C THR A 65 4.09 8.47 -11.17
N PHE A 66 4.50 7.20 -11.19
CA PHE A 66 3.59 6.06 -11.08
C PHE A 66 2.70 6.15 -9.84
N TYR A 67 3.29 6.32 -8.65
CA TYR A 67 2.51 6.41 -7.41
C TYR A 67 1.57 7.62 -7.38
N ARG A 68 1.95 8.75 -8.01
CA ARG A 68 1.05 9.89 -8.20
C ARG A 68 -0.14 9.54 -9.08
N ASN A 69 0.09 8.90 -10.22
CA ASN A 69 -0.96 8.55 -11.18
C ASN A 69 -1.99 7.56 -10.60
N ILE A 70 -1.53 6.59 -9.80
CA ILE A 70 -2.42 5.59 -9.18
C ILE A 70 -3.06 6.07 -7.87
N SER A 71 -2.58 7.17 -7.28
CA SER A 71 -3.01 7.62 -5.95
C SER A 71 -4.52 7.86 -5.83
N GLN A 72 -5.14 8.32 -6.91
CA GLN A 72 -6.59 8.57 -6.99
C GLN A 72 -7.44 7.28 -6.97
N TYR A 73 -6.87 6.15 -7.44
CA TYR A 73 -7.55 4.86 -7.50
C TYR A 73 -7.23 4.00 -6.28
N ARG A 74 -6.13 4.32 -5.60
CA ARG A 74 -5.76 3.70 -4.34
C ARG A 74 -6.50 4.43 -3.23
N GLN A 75 -7.63 3.87 -2.79
CA GLN A 75 -8.30 4.23 -1.54
C GLN A 75 -7.35 3.90 -0.38
N ILE A 76 -6.36 4.76 -0.14
CA ILE A 76 -5.57 4.74 1.08
C ILE A 76 -6.45 5.45 2.09
N ASP A 77 -7.15 4.67 2.90
CA ASP A 77 -8.00 5.16 3.96
C ASP A 77 -7.16 6.09 4.86
N SER A 78 -7.35 7.39 4.69
CA SER A 78 -6.55 8.42 5.36
C SER A 78 -6.73 8.36 6.88
N SER A 79 -7.77 7.66 7.36
CA SER A 79 -7.97 7.34 8.77
C SER A 79 -6.85 6.46 9.35
N GLN A 80 -6.17 5.65 8.53
CA GLN A 80 -5.06 4.80 8.99
C GLN A 80 -3.82 5.62 9.38
N TYR A 81 -3.56 6.73 8.68
CA TYR A 81 -2.48 7.66 9.06
C TYR A 81 -2.80 8.47 10.32
N GLN A 82 -4.09 8.60 10.66
CA GLN A 82 -4.55 9.27 11.88
C GLN A 82 -4.50 8.34 13.10
N TYR A 83 -4.39 7.02 12.90
CA TYR A 83 -4.27 6.04 13.98
C TYR A 83 -2.83 5.94 14.52
N ARG A 84 -2.22 7.09 14.84
CA ARG A 84 -1.09 7.09 15.76
C ARG A 84 -1.67 6.79 17.15
N SER A 85 -1.68 5.51 17.52
CA SER A 85 -1.98 5.12 18.89
C SER A 85 -0.93 5.77 19.79
N ASN A 86 -1.33 6.83 20.51
CA ASN A 86 -0.46 7.47 21.49
C ASN A 86 -0.10 6.42 22.54
N ILE A 87 1.17 6.04 22.61
CA ILE A 87 1.65 5.13 23.65
C ILE A 87 1.52 5.88 24.97
N ARG A 88 0.48 5.52 25.75
CA ARG A 88 0.28 6.04 27.10
C ARG A 88 1.07 5.17 28.06
N THR A 89 2.17 5.70 28.59
CA THR A 89 2.87 5.10 29.73
C THR A 89 2.25 5.59 31.03
N GLN A 90 2.17 4.74 32.04
CA GLN A 90 1.76 5.17 33.38
C GLN A 90 2.88 5.99 34.02
N SER A 91 2.52 7.08 34.69
CA SER A 91 3.48 7.85 35.47
C SER A 91 3.89 7.09 36.73
N LYS A 92 5.17 7.18 37.11
CA LYS A 92 5.68 6.58 38.36
C LYS A 92 4.92 7.09 39.61
N SER A 93 4.39 8.31 39.55
CA SER A 93 3.57 8.87 40.64
C SER A 93 2.23 8.15 40.79
N GLU A 94 1.51 7.93 39.68
CA GLU A 94 0.21 7.26 39.68
C GLU A 94 0.33 5.83 40.22
N TRP A 95 1.40 5.13 39.84
CA TRP A 95 1.70 3.80 40.38
C TRP A 95 1.91 3.82 41.91
N ARG A 96 2.65 4.80 42.43
CA ARG A 96 2.87 4.94 43.88
C ARG A 96 1.57 5.24 44.64
N ASP A 97 0.71 6.07 44.07
CA ASP A 97 -0.58 6.40 44.66
C ASP A 97 -1.52 5.21 44.69
N GLN A 98 -1.54 4.42 43.63
CA GLN A 98 -2.28 3.17 43.56
C GLN A 98 -1.78 2.16 44.59
N MET A 99 -0.45 2.02 44.76
CA MET A 99 0.12 1.13 45.79
C MET A 99 -0.26 1.57 47.21
N ARG A 100 -0.18 2.87 47.52
CA ARG A 100 -0.60 3.42 48.82
C ARG A 100 -2.09 3.22 49.10
N ARG A 101 -2.92 3.14 48.05
CA ARG A 101 -4.35 2.86 48.18
C ARG A 101 -4.60 1.38 48.49
N ILE A 102 -3.95 0.49 47.76
CA ILE A 102 -4.00 -0.97 48.00
C ILE A 102 -3.54 -1.30 49.42
N GLU A 103 -2.48 -0.65 49.90
CA GLU A 103 -1.98 -0.86 51.26
C GLU A 103 -2.97 -0.43 52.34
N ARG A 104 -3.72 0.65 52.10
CA ARG A 104 -4.77 1.13 53.02
C ARG A 104 -5.98 0.20 53.05
N GLU A 105 -6.37 -0.38 51.92
CA GLU A 105 -7.48 -1.34 51.85
C GLU A 105 -7.14 -2.70 52.48
N LYS A 106 -5.85 -3.00 52.68
CA LYS A 106 -5.38 -4.20 53.39
C LYS A 106 -5.30 -4.05 54.91
N ARG A 107 -5.49 -2.84 55.46
CA ARG A 107 -5.57 -2.57 56.91
C ARG A 107 -7.01 -2.62 57.38
#